data_AF-A0A0D7K9R6-F1
#
_entry.id   AF-A0A0D7K9R6-F1
#
_cell.length_a   1.000
_cell.length_b   1.000
_cell.length_c   1.000
_cell.angle_alpha   90.00
_cell.angle_beta   90.00
_cell.angle_gamma   90.00
#
_symmetry.space_group_name_H-M   'P 1'
#
loop_
_entity.id
_entity.type
_entity.pdbx_description
1 polymer ?
#
loop_
_entity_poly.entity_id
_entity_poly.type
_entity_poly.pdbx_seq_one_letter_code
_entity_poly.pdbx_strand_id
1 'polypeptide(L)' 'MAAEVCYRACENAIFAHGGIGYAKQHHVEHYLREAWISRLAPESLQLIMCFIAEKVLGLRKSY' A
#
# COMPACT_ATOMS: atom_id res chain seq x y z
N MET A 1 5.57 1.60 6.59
CA MET A 1 5.88 2.70 5.62
C MET A 1 6.42 2.17 4.29
N ALA A 2 7.16 1.06 4.23
CA ALA A 2 7.65 0.49 2.96
C ALA A 2 6.53 -0.01 2.00
N ALA A 3 5.50 -0.69 2.52
CA ALA A 3 4.40 -1.21 1.70
C ALA A 3 3.64 -0.12 0.95
N GLU A 4 3.36 1.01 1.61
CA GLU A 4 2.68 2.16 1.00
C GLU A 4 3.55 2.80 -0.10
N VAL A 5 4.86 2.90 0.11
CA VAL A 5 5.79 3.42 -0.90
C VAL A 5 5.86 2.49 -2.11
N CYS A 6 5.93 1.17 -1.89
CA CYS A 6 5.94 0.16 -2.96
C CYS A 6 4.67 0.24 -3.81
N TYR A 7 3.50 0.31 -3.16
CA TYR A 7 2.21 0.47 -3.83
C TYR A 7 2.18 1.73 -4.69
N ARG A 8 2.55 2.88 -4.12
CA ARG A 8 2.55 4.17 -4.84
C ARG A 8 3.54 4.20 -5.99
N ALA A 9 4.70 3.55 -5.85
CA ALA A 9 5.66 3.45 -6.94
C ALA A 9 5.09 2.64 -8.12
N CYS A 10 4.44 1.50 -7.85
CA CYS A 10 3.81 0.68 -8.88
C CYS A 10 2.62 1.39 -9.55
N GLU A 11 1.80 2.08 -8.76
CA GLU A 11 0.68 2.90 -9.24
C GLU A 11 1.16 4.03 -10.17
N ASN A 12 2.18 4.77 -9.75
CA ASN A 12 2.77 5.83 -10.57
C ASN A 12 3.35 5.29 -11.88
N ALA A 13 4.00 4.12 -11.85
CA ALA A 13 4.52 3.49 -13.05
C ALA A 13 3.40 3.10 -14.04
N ILE A 14 2.26 2.60 -13.54
CA ILE A 14 1.08 2.33 -14.39
C ILE A 14 0.54 3.64 -14.99
N PHE A 15 0.41 4.70 -14.19
CA PHE A 15 -0.08 5.99 -14.71
C PHE A 15 0.88 6.62 -15.73
N ALA A 16 2.20 6.47 -15.55
CA ALA A 16 3.18 6.95 -16.52
C ALA A 16 3.06 6.23 -17.87
N HIS A 17 2.71 4.94 -17.86
CA HIS A 17 2.49 4.16 -19.08
C HIS A 17 1.05 4.29 -19.63
N GLY A 18 0.09 4.84 -18.87
CA GLY A 18 -1.31 4.91 -19.28
C GLY A 18 -1.95 3.52 -19.43
N GLY A 19 -2.92 3.36 -20.34
CA GLY A 19 -3.67 2.11 -20.49
C GLY A 19 -2.82 0.88 -20.82
N ILE A 20 -1.63 1.07 -21.45
CA ILE A 20 -0.69 -0.02 -21.74
C ILE A 20 0.09 -0.46 -20.50
N GLY A 21 0.17 0.37 -19.45
CA GLY A 21 0.81 0.00 -18.17
C GLY A 21 0.11 -1.15 -17.45
N TYR A 22 -1.15 -1.41 -17.78
CA TYR A 22 -1.92 -2.55 -17.28
C TYR A 22 -1.82 -3.80 -18.19
N ALA A 23 -1.18 -3.68 -19.35
CA ALA A 23 -0.97 -4.81 -20.25
C ALA A 23 0.12 -5.74 -19.67
N LYS A 24 -0.09 -7.06 -19.80
CA LYS A 24 0.80 -8.11 -19.28
C LYS A 24 2.27 -8.01 -19.73
N GLN A 25 2.53 -7.23 -20.78
CA GLN A 25 3.86 -7.01 -21.35
C GLN A 25 4.73 -6.07 -20.51
N HIS A 26 4.15 -5.24 -19.64
CA HIS A 26 4.89 -4.24 -18.87
C HIS A 26 5.29 -4.72 -17.46
N HIS A 27 4.81 -5.86 -16.98
CA HIS A 27 5.06 -6.46 -15.66
C HIS A 27 4.71 -5.58 -14.43
N VAL A 28 4.49 -4.28 -14.61
CA VAL A 28 4.15 -3.32 -13.55
C VAL A 28 2.83 -3.68 -12.87
N GLU A 29 1.88 -4.22 -13.62
CA GLU A 29 0.58 -4.69 -13.12
C GLU A 29 0.70 -5.93 -12.24
N HIS A 30 1.73 -6.76 -12.46
CA HIS A 30 2.07 -7.87 -11.57
C HIS A 30 2.66 -7.36 -10.26
N TYR A 31 3.63 -6.44 -10.32
CA TYR A 31 4.19 -5.81 -9.12
C TYR A 31 3.14 -5.06 -8.29
N LEU A 32 2.20 -4.37 -8.95
CA LEU A 32 1.07 -3.73 -8.25
C LEU A 32 0.23 -4.76 -7.49
N ARG A 33 -0.06 -5.93 -8.08
CA ARG A 33 -0.79 -7.01 -7.40
C ARG A 33 -0.05 -7.55 -6.19
N GLU A 34 1.26 -7.72 -6.28
CA GLU A 34 2.06 -8.21 -5.15
C GLU A 34 2.18 -7.16 -4.03
N ALA A 35 2.27 -5.88 -4.38
CA ALA A 35 2.32 -4.77 -3.42
C ALA A 35 1.08 -4.74 -2.49
N TRP A 36 -0.09 -5.22 -2.96
CA TRP A 36 -1.29 -5.32 -2.13
C TRP A 36 -1.12 -6.26 -0.94
N ILE A 37 -0.39 -7.36 -1.08
CA ILE A 37 -0.19 -8.34 0.01
C ILE A 37 0.50 -7.63 1.18
N SER A 38 1.56 -6.88 0.90
CA SER A 38 2.31 -6.14 1.93
C SER A 38 1.52 -4.98 2.54
N ARG A 39 0.49 -4.49 1.85
CA ARG A 39 -0.36 -3.39 2.32
C ARG A 39 -1.51 -3.87 3.22
N LEU A 40 -2.00 -5.08 2.97
CA LEU A 40 -3.15 -5.66 3.65
C LEU A 40 -2.77 -6.61 4.79
N ALA A 41 -1.68 -7.37 4.63
CA ALA A 41 -1.29 -8.45 5.53
C ALA A 41 0.11 -8.23 6.12
N PRO A 42 0.37 -8.70 7.35
CA PRO A 42 -0.55 -9.43 8.24
C PRO A 42 -1.62 -8.55 8.91
N GLU A 43 -1.30 -7.29 9.19
CA GLU A 43 -2.21 -6.29 9.74
C GLU A 43 -2.25 -5.08 8.81
N SER A 44 -3.44 -4.48 8.67
CA SER A 44 -3.59 -3.30 7.85
C SER A 44 -2.84 -2.11 8.45
N LEU A 45 -2.38 -1.21 7.57
CA LEU A 45 -1.69 0.02 7.97
C LEU A 45 -2.54 0.86 8.96
N GLN A 46 -3.86 0.83 8.81
CA GLN A 46 -4.80 1.54 9.67
C GLN A 46 -4.78 0.99 11.09
N LEU A 47 -4.72 -0.34 11.27
CA LEU A 47 -4.60 -0.95 12.59
C LEU A 47 -3.27 -0.63 13.27
N ILE A 48 -2.18 -0.59 12.49
CA ILE A 48 -0.87 -0.14 12.98
C ILE A 48 -0.94 1.32 13.43
N MET A 49 -1.63 2.20 12.68
CA MET A 49 -1.82 3.59 13.07
C MET A 49 -2.65 3.74 14.34
N CYS A 50 -3.73 2.95 14.51
CA CYS A 50 -4.48 2.92 15.76
C CYS A 50 -3.61 2.48 16.94
N PHE A 51 -2.78 1.44 16.76
CA PHE A 51 -1.83 1.00 17.78
C PHE A 51 -0.86 2.12 18.19
N ILE A 52 -0.29 2.84 17.22
CA ILE A 52 0.61 3.97 17.50
C ILE A 52 -0.16 5.08 18.24
N ALA A 53 -1.36 5.43 17.79
CA ALA A 53 -2.18 6.46 18.43
C ALA A 53 -2.47 6.15 19.91
N GLU A 54 -2.78 4.89 20.22
CA GLU A 54 -3.11 4.49 21.59
C GLU A 54 -1.87 4.26 22.46
N LYS A 55 -0.89 3.50 21.95
CA LYS A 55 0.22 2.99 22.76
C LYS A 55 1.41 3.93 22.80
N VAL A 56 1.62 4.73 21.75
CA VAL A 56 2.73 5.67 21.68
C VAL A 56 2.25 7.09 22.01
N LEU A 57 1.10 7.49 21.48
CA LEU A 57 0.59 8.86 21.64
C LEU A 57 -0.44 9.02 22.78
N GLY A 58 -0.88 7.93 23.41
CA GLY A 58 -1.82 7.97 24.55
C GLY A 58 -3.22 8.47 24.21
N LEU A 59 -3.59 8.49 22.93
CA LEU A 59 -4.91 8.95 22.49
C LEU A 59 -5.98 7.90 22.81
N ARG A 60 -7.18 8.37 23.16
CA ARG A 60 -8.31 7.50 23.47
C ARG A 60 -8.88 6.89 22.18
N LYS A 61 -9.23 5.61 22.22
CA LYS A 61 -9.91 4.95 21.10
C LYS A 61 -11.21 5.67 20.74
N SER A 62 -11.36 5.97 19.46
CA SER A 62 -12.59 6.49 18.86
C SER A 62 -13.08 5.41 17.89
N TYR A 63 -13.92 4.49 18.37
CA TYR A 63 -14.62 3.50 17.54
C TYR A 63 -16.03 3.99 17.23
#